data_AF-A0A0W8FN25-F1
#
_entry.id   AF-A0A0W8FN25-F1
#
_cell.length_a   1.000
_cell.length_b   1.000
_cell.length_c   1.000
_cell.angle_alpha   90.00
_cell.angle_beta   90.00
_cell.angle_gamma   90.00
#
_symmetry.space_group_name_H-M   'P 1'
#
loop_
_entity.id
_entity.type
_entity.pdbx_description
1 polymer ?
#
loop_
_entity_poly.entity_id
_entity_poly.type
_entity_poly.pdbx_seq_one_letter_code
_entity_poly.pdbx_strand_id
1 'polypeptide(L)'
;MNDFFVEFDKEGVAAPYIVKMKNEQNNIRKILLRIDTIRDTDFISSAYAILEAMGFLTAVGLIIMRIEPFYASLFFTLLVTFLIAYMVFLIRDIDNPFDYAGNEESGTEISLKPLRDHESTMKDFM
;
A
#
# COMPACT_ATOMS: atom_id res chain seq x y z
N MET A 1 -19.97 19.95 -2.95
CA MET A 1 -19.38 19.82 -4.31
C MET A 1 -20.44 19.75 -5.40
N ASN A 2 -21.55 19.05 -5.18
CA ASN A 2 -22.68 19.08 -6.14
C ASN A 2 -23.36 20.46 -6.21
N ASP A 3 -23.30 21.23 -5.12
CA ASP A 3 -23.89 22.57 -5.03
C ASP A 3 -23.25 23.54 -6.03
N PHE A 4 -21.95 23.40 -6.28
CA PHE A 4 -21.25 24.20 -7.30
C PHE A 4 -21.72 23.92 -8.73
N PHE A 5 -22.14 22.68 -9.05
CA PHE A 5 -22.73 22.40 -10.36
C PHE A 5 -24.12 23.02 -10.52
N VAL A 6 -24.89 23.11 -9.42
CA VAL A 6 -26.17 23.81 -9.40
C VAL A 6 -25.96 25.32 -9.60
N GLU A 7 -24.89 25.86 -9.05
CA GLU A 7 -24.50 27.26 -9.23
C GLU A 7 -24.07 27.55 -10.67
N PHE A 8 -23.22 26.72 -11.28
CA PHE A 8 -22.86 26.86 -12.70
C PHE A 8 -24.04 26.75 -13.67
N ASP A 9 -25.02 25.91 -13.36
CA ASP A 9 -26.26 25.83 -14.14
C ASP A 9 -27.06 27.14 -14.05
N LYS A 10 -27.11 27.75 -12.85
CA LYS A 10 -27.76 29.06 -12.61
C LYS A 10 -27.01 30.21 -13.30
N GLU A 11 -25.69 30.15 -13.42
CA GLU A 11 -24.87 31.14 -14.13
C GLU A 11 -24.89 30.96 -15.66
N GLY A 12 -25.65 29.98 -16.18
CA GLY A 12 -25.85 29.81 -17.63
C GLY A 12 -24.72 29.05 -18.34
N VAL A 13 -23.90 28.30 -17.60
CA VAL A 13 -22.90 27.40 -18.20
C VAL A 13 -23.62 26.34 -19.02
N ALA A 14 -23.19 26.13 -20.28
CA ALA A 14 -23.86 25.18 -21.16
C ALA A 14 -23.82 23.75 -20.58
N ALA A 15 -24.97 23.08 -20.61
CA ALA A 15 -25.16 21.75 -20.03
C ALA A 15 -24.08 20.70 -20.42
N PRO A 16 -23.53 20.65 -21.67
CA PRO A 16 -22.48 19.71 -22.01
C PRO A 16 -21.21 19.84 -21.16
N TYR A 17 -20.85 21.05 -20.71
CA TYR A 17 -19.69 21.27 -19.84
C TYR A 17 -19.96 20.77 -18.43
N ILE A 18 -21.16 20.99 -17.89
CA ILE A 18 -21.58 20.49 -16.58
C ILE A 18 -21.55 18.95 -16.57
N VAL A 19 -22.04 18.31 -17.63
CA VAL A 19 -22.01 16.84 -17.77
C VAL A 19 -20.56 16.32 -17.80
N LYS A 20 -19.65 16.98 -18.54
CA LYS A 20 -18.22 16.61 -18.55
C LYS A 20 -17.60 16.71 -17.17
N MET A 21 -17.82 17.82 -16.46
CA MET A 21 -17.26 18.01 -15.11
C MET A 21 -17.80 16.97 -14.11
N LYS A 22 -19.11 16.64 -14.17
CA LYS A 22 -19.69 15.57 -13.35
C LYS A 22 -19.07 14.20 -13.64
N ASN A 23 -18.73 13.93 -14.90
CA ASN A 23 -18.05 12.68 -15.26
C ASN A 23 -16.63 12.64 -14.68
N GLU A 24 -15.86 13.73 -14.76
CA GLU A 24 -14.53 13.78 -14.15
C GLU A 24 -14.57 13.68 -12.62
N GLN A 25 -15.53 14.33 -11.98
CA GLN A 25 -15.77 14.16 -10.55
C GLN A 25 -16.04 12.69 -10.18
N ASN A 26 -16.86 12.00 -10.96
CA ASN A 26 -17.17 10.59 -10.74
C ASN A 26 -15.92 9.71 -10.93
N ASN A 27 -15.05 10.03 -11.89
CA ASN A 27 -13.77 9.35 -12.08
C ASN A 27 -12.87 9.50 -10.85
N ILE A 28 -12.71 10.72 -10.34
CA ILE A 28 -11.95 10.99 -9.11
C ILE A 28 -12.54 10.21 -7.93
N ARG A 29 -13.87 10.20 -7.78
CA ARG A 29 -14.54 9.46 -6.71
C ARG A 29 -14.29 7.96 -6.76
N LYS A 30 -14.30 7.36 -7.96
CA LYS A 30 -13.96 5.94 -8.14
C LYS A 30 -12.51 5.65 -7.75
N ILE A 31 -11.58 6.53 -8.10
CA ILE A 31 -10.17 6.40 -7.72
C ILE A 31 -10.02 6.46 -6.19
N LEU A 32 -10.66 7.43 -5.54
CA LEU A 32 -10.64 7.54 -4.07
C LEU A 32 -11.19 6.29 -3.39
N LEU A 33 -12.33 5.75 -3.84
CA LEU A 33 -12.88 4.51 -3.30
C LEU A 33 -11.94 3.31 -3.50
N ARG A 34 -11.20 3.26 -4.61
CA ARG A 34 -10.21 2.21 -4.83
C ARG A 34 -9.02 2.36 -3.89
N ILE A 35 -8.52 3.57 -3.67
CA ILE A 35 -7.45 3.84 -2.71
C ILE A 35 -7.89 3.42 -1.30
N ASP A 36 -9.12 3.77 -0.92
CA ASP A 36 -9.73 3.39 0.36
C ASP A 36 -9.79 1.87 0.54
N THR A 37 -10.32 1.16 -0.47
CA THR A 37 -10.33 -0.31 -0.46
C THR A 37 -8.93 -0.91 -0.43
N ILE A 38 -7.97 -0.41 -1.21
CA ILE A 38 -6.60 -0.95 -1.21
C ILE A 38 -5.95 -0.77 0.17
N ARG A 39 -6.15 0.38 0.82
CA ARG A 39 -5.66 0.65 2.17
C ARG A 39 -6.32 -0.26 3.21
N ASP A 40 -7.62 -0.49 3.09
CA ASP A 40 -8.37 -1.29 4.08
C ASP A 40 -8.22 -2.81 3.84
N THR A 41 -7.72 -3.22 2.68
CA THR A 41 -7.37 -4.60 2.37
C THR A 41 -5.94 -4.92 2.75
N ASP A 42 -5.62 -4.83 4.04
CA ASP A 42 -4.39 -5.43 4.58
C ASP A 42 -4.41 -6.95 4.34
N PHE A 43 -3.24 -7.57 4.25
CA PHE A 43 -3.11 -9.02 4.32
C PHE A 43 -3.85 -9.50 5.58
N ILE A 44 -4.79 -10.43 5.38
CA ILE A 44 -5.61 -10.99 6.44
C ILE A 44 -4.67 -11.40 7.58
N SER A 45 -4.87 -10.89 8.80
CA SER A 45 -4.02 -11.20 9.97
C SER A 45 -3.74 -12.71 10.15
N SER A 46 -4.69 -13.55 9.71
CA SER A 46 -4.53 -15.01 9.65
C SER A 46 -3.40 -15.50 8.72
N ALA A 47 -3.16 -14.84 7.59
CA ALA A 47 -2.09 -15.16 6.65
C ALA A 47 -0.71 -14.89 7.28
N TYR A 48 -0.54 -13.76 7.98
CA TYR A 48 0.68 -13.49 8.75
C TYR A 48 0.89 -14.52 9.86
N ALA A 49 -0.17 -14.85 10.60
CA ALA A 49 -0.11 -15.85 11.66
C ALA A 49 0.35 -17.22 11.11
N ILE A 50 -0.15 -17.64 9.95
CA ILE A 50 0.27 -18.88 9.30
C ILE A 50 1.72 -18.78 8.83
N LEU A 51 2.11 -17.68 8.19
CA LEU A 51 3.48 -17.47 7.69
C LEU A 51 4.51 -17.50 8.83
N GLU A 52 4.21 -16.82 9.94
CA GLU A 52 5.06 -16.81 11.14
C GLU A 52 5.13 -18.19 11.80
N ALA A 53 4.00 -18.88 11.93
CA ALA A 53 3.97 -20.24 12.47
C ALA A 53 4.77 -21.22 11.61
N MET A 54 4.62 -21.17 10.28
CA MET A 54 5.37 -22.00 9.35
C MET A 54 6.87 -21.69 9.39
N GLY A 55 7.24 -20.40 9.43
CA GLY A 55 8.63 -19.99 9.56
C GLY A 55 9.25 -20.47 10.87
N PHE A 56 8.53 -20.33 11.98
CA PHE A 56 8.96 -20.80 13.30
C PHE A 56 9.15 -22.32 13.31
N LEU A 57 8.17 -23.09 12.83
CA LEU A 57 8.27 -24.54 12.76
C LEU A 57 9.42 -25.00 11.85
N THR A 58 9.66 -24.30 10.74
CA THR A 58 10.76 -24.60 9.83
C THR A 58 12.12 -24.33 10.49
N ALA A 59 12.27 -23.20 11.18
CA ALA A 59 13.49 -22.86 11.90
C ALA A 59 13.78 -23.88 13.02
N VAL A 60 12.76 -24.23 13.82
CA VAL A 60 12.88 -25.27 14.86
C VAL A 60 13.23 -26.63 14.26
N GLY A 61 12.59 -27.00 13.14
CA GLY A 61 12.87 -28.23 12.41
C GLY A 61 14.33 -28.32 11.97
N LEU A 62 14.89 -27.24 11.43
CA LEU A 62 16.29 -27.18 11.00
C LEU A 62 17.28 -27.29 12.17
N ILE A 63 16.94 -26.71 13.33
CA ILE A 63 17.77 -26.83 14.54
C ILE A 63 17.82 -28.28 15.06
N ILE A 64 16.70 -29.01 14.99
CA ILE A 64 16.60 -30.39 15.48
C ILE A 64 17.19 -31.38 14.46
N MET A 65 17.18 -31.04 13.18
CA MET A 65 17.63 -31.91 12.11
C MET A 65 19.13 -32.19 12.20
N ARG A 66 19.48 -33.48 12.20
CA ARG A 66 20.87 -33.91 12.12
C ARG A 66 21.34 -33.91 10.68
N ILE A 67 21.89 -32.79 10.24
CA ILE A 67 22.57 -32.64 8.95
C ILE A 67 24.07 -32.73 9.21
N GLU A 68 24.73 -33.71 8.60
CA GLU A 68 26.18 -33.81 8.59
C GLU A 68 26.72 -33.39 7.22
N PRO A 69 27.82 -32.64 7.16
CA PRO A 69 28.63 -32.12 8.28
C PRO A 69 28.03 -30.85 8.93
N PHE A 70 28.43 -30.54 10.17
CA PHE A 70 27.86 -29.44 10.98
C PHE A 70 27.81 -28.08 10.27
N TYR A 71 28.85 -27.73 9.51
CA TYR A 71 28.88 -26.46 8.79
C TYR A 71 27.76 -26.33 7.74
N ALA A 72 27.34 -27.45 7.14
CA ALA A 72 26.19 -27.46 6.24
C ALA A 72 24.88 -27.21 7.01
N SER A 73 24.69 -27.86 8.17
CA SER A 73 23.49 -27.64 8.99
C SER A 73 23.37 -26.19 9.45
N LEU A 74 24.49 -25.61 9.91
CA LEU A 74 24.55 -24.23 10.38
C LEU A 74 24.23 -23.26 9.23
N PHE A 75 24.82 -23.48 8.05
CA PHE A 75 24.57 -22.65 6.88
C PHE A 75 23.10 -22.70 6.44
N PHE A 76 22.51 -23.89 6.32
CA PHE A 76 21.10 -24.01 5.92
C PHE A 76 20.14 -23.43 6.95
N THR A 77 20.41 -23.63 8.24
CA THR A 77 19.58 -23.07 9.32
C THR A 77 19.57 -21.55 9.26
N LEU A 78 20.76 -20.92 9.14
CA LEU A 78 20.87 -19.47 9.04
C LEU A 78 20.24 -18.94 7.76
N LEU A 79 20.54 -19.56 6.62
CA LEU A 79 20.04 -19.11 5.32
C LEU A 79 18.51 -19.17 5.27
N VAL A 80 17.90 -20.31 5.61
CA VAL A 80 16.46 -20.48 5.52
C VAL A 80 15.73 -19.59 6.53
N THR A 81 16.24 -19.50 7.77
CA THR A 81 15.64 -18.62 8.78
C THR A 81 15.74 -17.15 8.36
N PHE A 82 16.89 -16.73 7.83
CA PHE A 82 17.07 -15.38 7.30
C PHE A 82 16.10 -15.09 6.16
N LEU A 83 15.99 -15.99 5.17
CA LEU A 83 15.10 -15.81 4.03
C LEU A 83 13.64 -15.70 4.47
N ILE A 84 13.17 -16.60 5.34
CA ILE A 84 11.78 -16.56 5.81
C ILE A 84 11.51 -15.29 6.63
N ALA A 85 12.39 -14.94 7.57
CA ALA A 85 12.24 -13.73 8.36
C ALA A 85 12.22 -12.47 7.48
N TYR A 86 13.14 -12.38 6.51
CA TYR A 86 13.19 -11.26 5.58
C TYR A 86 11.92 -11.18 4.72
N MET A 87 11.39 -12.30 4.25
CA MET A 87 10.11 -12.32 3.53
C MET A 87 8.95 -11.84 4.40
N VAL A 88 8.89 -12.21 5.67
CA VAL A 88 7.86 -11.69 6.60
C VAL A 88 7.96 -10.17 6.73
N PHE A 89 9.16 -9.63 6.93
CA PHE A 89 9.37 -8.19 7.02
C PHE A 89 9.00 -7.46 5.72
N LEU A 90 9.39 -8.01 4.58
CA LEU A 90 9.11 -7.42 3.27
C LEU A 90 7.62 -7.44 2.94
N ILE A 91 6.89 -8.50 3.28
CA ILE A 91 5.43 -8.55 3.08
C ILE A 91 4.75 -7.49 3.94
N ARG A 92 5.16 -7.36 5.21
CA ARG A 92 4.62 -6.33 6.12
C ARG A 92 4.88 -4.90 5.64
N ASP A 93 6.06 -4.66 5.08
CA ASP A 93 6.46 -3.34 4.55
C ASP A 93 5.69 -2.96 3.27
N ILE A 94 5.32 -3.94 2.45
CA ILE A 94 4.57 -3.71 1.19
C ILE A 94 3.05 -3.68 1.41
N ASP A 95 2.55 -4.24 2.52
CA ASP A 95 1.12 -4.44 2.78
C ASP A 95 0.30 -3.15 2.71
N ASN A 96 0.82 -2.07 3.32
CA ASN A 96 0.19 -0.77 3.26
C ASN A 96 1.05 0.23 2.46
N PRO A 97 0.85 0.33 1.14
CA PRO A 97 1.62 1.24 0.28
C PRO A 97 1.30 2.73 0.51
N PHE A 98 0.40 3.04 1.45
CA PHE A 98 -0.01 4.39 1.84
C PHE A 98 0.30 4.70 3.31
N ASP A 99 1.20 3.95 3.96
CA ASP A 99 1.62 4.21 5.34
C ASP A 99 2.67 5.34 5.39
N TYR A 100 2.22 6.59 5.58
CA TYR A 100 3.10 7.75 5.69
C TYR A 100 3.35 8.18 7.16
N ALA A 101 3.10 7.32 8.14
CA ALA A 101 3.20 7.67 9.56
C ALA A 101 4.61 8.10 10.03
N GLY A 102 5.63 7.81 9.23
CA GLY A 102 7.05 8.05 9.53
C GLY A 102 7.73 9.19 8.75
N ASN A 103 7.03 10.21 8.27
CA ASN A 103 7.57 11.46 7.67
C ASN A 103 8.51 11.35 6.43
N GLU A 104 8.92 10.17 6.01
CA GLU A 104 9.81 9.95 4.86
C GLU A 104 9.27 8.79 4.02
N GLU A 105 9.28 8.93 2.70
CA GLU A 105 9.01 7.83 1.76
C GLU A 105 10.12 6.78 1.97
N SER A 106 9.85 5.72 2.74
CA SER A 106 10.75 4.59 3.06
C SER A 106 11.17 3.77 1.83
N GLY A 107 10.54 4.05 0.68
CA GLY A 107 10.89 3.52 -0.63
C GLY A 107 9.94 2.44 -1.11
N THR A 108 9.03 1.97 -0.24
CA THR A 108 7.95 1.03 -0.54
C THR A 108 6.60 1.71 -0.70
N GLU A 109 6.45 2.94 -0.20
CA GLU A 109 5.24 3.74 -0.34
C GLU A 109 5.10 4.33 -1.73
N ILE A 110 3.85 4.55 -2.13
CA ILE A 110 3.54 5.22 -3.39
C ILE A 110 3.94 6.70 -3.26
N SER A 111 4.67 7.24 -4.24
CA SER A 111 5.04 8.65 -4.19
C SER A 111 3.81 9.55 -4.27
N LEU A 112 3.69 10.48 -3.30
CA LEU A 112 2.64 11.50 -3.28
C LEU A 112 3.00 12.74 -4.12
N LYS A 113 4.15 12.72 -4.81
CA LYS A 113 4.63 13.84 -5.61
C LYS A 113 3.57 14.42 -6.56
N PRO A 114 2.81 13.65 -7.36
CA PRO A 114 1.81 14.23 -8.26
C PRO A 114 0.73 15.03 -7.54
N LEU A 115 0.32 14.59 -6.35
CA LEU A 115 -0.68 15.28 -5.53
C LEU A 115 -0.07 16.56 -4.92
N ARG A 116 1.17 16.49 -4.45
CA ARG A 116 1.90 17.64 -3.89
C ARG A 116 2.21 18.70 -4.94
N ASP A 117 2.56 18.29 -6.15
CA ASP A 117 2.79 19.17 -7.31
C ASP A 117 1.47 19.88 -7.74
N HIS A 118 0.34 19.17 -7.65
CA HIS A 118 -0.97 19.79 -7.87
C HIS A 118 -1.35 20.78 -6.75
N GLU A 119 -1.08 20.43 -5.48
CA GLU A 119 -1.36 21.30 -4.33
C GLU A 119 -0.55 22.60 -4.41
N SER A 120 0.75 22.53 -4.76
CA SER A 120 1.58 23.73 -4.93
C SER A 120 1.06 24.64 -6.04
N THR A 121 0.72 24.06 -7.19
CA THR A 121 0.13 24.81 -8.31
C THR A 121 -1.14 25.52 -7.88
N MET A 122 -2.03 24.87 -7.12
CA MET A 122 -3.27 25.50 -6.64
C MET A 122 -3.02 26.64 -5.66
N LYS A 123 -2.01 26.54 -4.79
CA LYS A 123 -1.63 27.62 -3.88
C LYS A 123 -1.12 28.86 -4.63
N ASP A 124 -0.46 28.69 -5.76
CA ASP A 124 0.00 29.81 -6.60
C ASP A 124 -1.15 30.55 -7.32
N PHE A 125 -2.32 29.91 -7.45
CA PHE A 125 -3.51 30.51 -8.06
C PHE A 125 -4.43 31.26 -7.08
N MET A 126 -4.26 31.08 -5.76
CA MET A 126 -5.05 31.72 -4.69
C MET A 126 -4.33 32.92 -4.09
#